data_AF-A0A9P0NRT6-F1
#
_entry.id   AF-A0A9P0NRT6-F1
#
_cell.length_a   1.000
_cell.length_b   1.000
_cell.length_c   1.000
_cell.angle_alpha   90.00
_cell.angle_beta   90.00
_cell.angle_gamma   90.00
#
_symmetry.space_group_name_H-M   'P 1'
#
loop_
_entity.id
_entity.type
_entity.pdbx_description
1 polymer ?
#
loop_
_entity_poly.entity_id
_entity_poly.type
_entity_poly.pdbx_seq_one_letter_code
_entity_poly.pdbx_strand_id
1 'polypeptide(L)'
;MELNREHFRALIYFNFQRQLSQQECLAELLSVFGNEAPHQSTIYRWCGERIILHQDNASSHAAQKTRHPNLSPNDFFTFPRIKNRLRGQRFQPPEAASFENWFERMQMY
;
A
#
# COMPACT_ATOMS: atom_id res chain seq x y z
N MET A 1 3.68 -11.48 -29.66
CA MET A 1 4.24 -10.91 -28.42
C MET A 1 3.83 -11.88 -27.31
N GLU A 2 4.76 -12.50 -26.61
CA GLU A 2 4.41 -13.45 -25.55
C GLU A 2 3.98 -12.70 -24.29
N LEU A 3 2.70 -12.80 -23.95
CA LEU A 3 2.18 -12.26 -22.70
C LEU A 3 2.69 -13.12 -21.55
N ASN A 4 3.09 -12.45 -20.47
CA ASN A 4 3.63 -13.10 -19.28
C ASN A 4 2.92 -12.54 -18.05
N ARG A 5 3.27 -13.06 -16.87
CA ARG A 5 2.61 -12.67 -15.63
C ARG A 5 2.72 -11.17 -15.31
N GLU A 6 3.82 -10.51 -15.65
CA GLU A 6 3.97 -9.07 -15.41
C GLU A 6 3.09 -8.24 -16.34
N HIS A 7 2.94 -8.66 -17.60
CA HIS A 7 2.00 -8.01 -18.53
C HIS A 7 0.57 -8.05 -18.00
N PHE A 8 0.12 -9.21 -17.51
CA PHE A 8 -1.21 -9.33 -16.93
C PHE A 8 -1.36 -8.54 -15.62
N ARG A 9 -0.32 -8.46 -14.78
CA ARG A 9 -0.34 -7.59 -13.60
C ARG A 9 -0.50 -6.11 -13.97
N ALA A 10 0.21 -5.65 -14.99
CA ALA A 10 0.10 -4.27 -15.47
C ALA A 10 -1.32 -3.97 -15.99
N LEU A 11 -1.93 -4.91 -16.73
CA LEU A 11 -3.31 -4.77 -17.20
C LEU A 11 -4.34 -4.77 -16.07
N ILE A 12 -4.17 -5.66 -15.08
CA ILE A 12 -5.02 -5.70 -13.89
C ILE A 12 -4.91 -4.38 -13.10
N TYR A 13 -3.70 -3.85 -12.94
CA TYR A 13 -3.47 -2.55 -12.30
C TYR A 13 -4.10 -1.39 -13.08
N PHE A 14 -3.99 -1.39 -14.40
CA PHE A 14 -4.64 -0.40 -15.26
C PHE A 14 -6.18 -0.42 -15.11
N ASN A 15 -6.78 -1.62 -15.08
CA ASN A 15 -8.22 -1.79 -14.86
C ASN A 15 -8.66 -1.37 -13.46
N PHE A 16 -7.81 -1.59 -12.46
CA PHE A 16 -8.01 -1.06 -11.12
C PHE A 16 -7.97 0.49 -11.09
N GLN A 17 -7.03 1.13 -11.79
CA GLN A 17 -6.98 2.60 -11.91
C GLN A 17 -8.24 3.17 -12.60
N ARG A 18 -8.86 2.39 -13.48
CA ARG A 18 -10.17 2.70 -14.10
C ARG A 18 -11.36 2.45 -13.18
N GLN A 19 -11.12 2.05 -11.93
CA GLN A 19 -12.14 1.75 -10.91
C GLN A 19 -13.10 0.64 -11.31
N LEU A 20 -12.64 -0.30 -12.16
CA LEU A 20 -13.44 -1.46 -12.51
C LEU A 20 -13.57 -2.40 -11.30
N SER A 21 -14.77 -2.94 -11.10
CA SER A 21 -15.00 -4.03 -10.16
C SER A 21 -14.24 -5.29 -10.60
N GLN A 22 -14.07 -6.24 -9.68
CA GLN A 22 -13.42 -7.53 -9.99
C GLN A 22 -14.11 -8.28 -11.15
N GLN A 23 -15.43 -8.16 -11.23
CA GLN A 23 -16.25 -8.80 -12.27
C GLN A 23 -16.02 -8.14 -13.64
N GLU A 24 -15.97 -6.82 -13.68
CA GLU A 24 -15.67 -6.06 -14.91
C GLU A 24 -14.23 -6.28 -15.37
N CYS A 25 -13.29 -6.29 -14.42
CA CYS A 25 -11.88 -6.61 -14.63
C CYS A 25 -11.70 -8.02 -15.23
N LEU A 26 -12.46 -9.01 -14.75
CA LEU A 26 -12.51 -10.35 -15.32
C LEU A 26 -13.13 -10.36 -16.72
N ALA A 27 -14.29 -9.73 -16.90
CA ALA A 27 -15.01 -9.70 -18.16
C ALA A 27 -14.18 -9.07 -19.29
N GLU A 28 -13.45 -7.99 -18.99
CA GLU A 28 -12.56 -7.33 -19.94
C GLU A 28 -11.35 -8.20 -20.30
N LEU A 29 -10.69 -8.82 -19.31
CA LEU A 29 -9.55 -9.69 -19.60
C LEU A 29 -9.96 -10.95 -20.37
N LEU A 30 -11.12 -11.53 -20.06
CA LEU A 30 -11.66 -12.66 -20.81
C LEU A 30 -12.11 -12.25 -22.22
N SER A 31 -12.65 -11.06 -22.42
CA SER A 31 -13.08 -10.62 -23.76
C SER A 31 -11.90 -10.37 -24.70
N VAL A 32 -10.76 -9.92 -24.17
CA VAL A 32 -9.55 -9.62 -24.96
C VAL A 32 -8.64 -10.84 -25.13
N PHE A 33 -8.43 -11.62 -24.06
CA PHE A 33 -7.41 -12.68 -24.03
C PHE A 33 -8.00 -14.10 -23.98
N GLY A 34 -9.31 -14.26 -23.77
CA GLY A 34 -9.98 -15.56 -23.77
C GLY A 34 -9.29 -16.58 -22.86
N ASN A 35 -8.82 -17.68 -23.46
CA ASN A 35 -8.15 -18.77 -22.74
C ASN A 35 -6.73 -18.41 -22.26
N GLU A 36 -6.12 -17.35 -22.79
CA GLU A 36 -4.81 -16.86 -22.33
C GLU A 36 -4.93 -15.93 -21.13
N ALA A 37 -6.16 -15.52 -20.77
CA ALA A 37 -6.39 -14.68 -19.62
C ALA A 37 -5.94 -15.37 -18.32
N PRO A 38 -5.48 -14.59 -17.32
CA PRO A 38 -5.20 -15.14 -16.00
C PRO A 38 -6.46 -15.77 -15.41
N HIS A 39 -6.27 -16.83 -14.62
CA HIS A 39 -7.38 -17.48 -13.93
C HIS A 39 -8.15 -16.49 -13.05
N GLN A 40 -9.48 -16.66 -12.95
CA GLN A 40 -10.38 -15.79 -12.19
C GLN A 40 -9.87 -15.50 -10.77
N SER A 41 -9.38 -16.51 -10.05
CA SER A 41 -8.84 -16.33 -8.70
C SER A 41 -7.62 -15.39 -8.66
N THR A 42 -6.79 -15.38 -9.70
CA THR A 42 -5.68 -14.43 -9.83
C THR A 42 -6.24 -13.03 -10.03
N ILE A 43 -7.17 -12.84 -10.96
CA ILE A 43 -7.77 -11.54 -11.23
C ILE A 43 -8.46 -10.99 -9.98
N TYR A 44 -9.25 -11.80 -9.28
CA TYR A 44 -9.96 -11.37 -8.07
C TYR A 44 -9.01 -11.00 -6.93
N ARG A 45 -7.92 -11.75 -6.77
CA ARG A 45 -6.90 -11.41 -5.78
C ARG A 45 -6.25 -10.06 -6.12
N TRP A 46 -5.85 -9.84 -7.36
CA TRP A 46 -5.12 -8.63 -7.75
C TRP A 46 -6.01 -7.39 -7.94
N CYS A 47 -7.19 -7.53 -8.56
CA CYS A 47 -8.21 -6.46 -8.64
C CYS A 47 -8.86 -6.21 -7.26
N GLY A 48 -8.75 -7.15 -6.31
CA GLY A 48 -9.25 -7.07 -4.94
C GLY A 48 -8.23 -6.76 -3.85
N GLU A 49 -6.93 -6.69 -4.19
CA GLU A 49 -5.84 -6.38 -3.25
C GLU A 49 -5.94 -4.89 -2.84
N ARG A 50 -6.94 -4.60 -2.01
CA ARG A 50 -6.96 -3.44 -1.12
C ARG A 50 -5.90 -3.71 -0.06
N ILE A 51 -4.86 -2.88 -0.07
CA ILE A 51 -3.74 -2.75 0.88
C ILE A 51 -2.48 -3.54 0.47
N ILE A 52 -1.66 -2.91 -0.36
CA ILE A 52 -0.23 -3.22 -0.45
C ILE A 52 0.42 -2.71 0.84
N LEU A 53 0.84 -3.63 1.71
CA LEU A 53 1.55 -3.27 2.94
C LEU A 53 2.98 -2.85 2.60
N HIS A 54 3.25 -1.55 2.61
CA HIS A 54 4.58 -0.99 2.42
C HIS A 54 5.22 -0.67 3.78
N GLN A 55 5.80 -1.67 4.44
CA GLN A 55 6.56 -1.52 5.69
C GLN A 55 8.08 -1.69 5.47
N ASP A 56 8.87 -1.21 6.42
CA ASP A 56 10.31 -1.42 6.44
C ASP A 56 10.67 -2.85 6.90
N ASN A 57 11.89 -3.28 6.59
CA ASN A 57 12.37 -4.63 6.89
C ASN A 57 13.00 -4.73 8.30
N ALA A 58 12.34 -4.16 9.31
CA ALA A 58 12.80 -4.29 10.70
C ALA A 58 12.80 -5.78 11.11
N SER A 59 13.62 -6.17 12.09
CA SER A 59 13.76 -7.59 12.47
C SER A 59 12.47 -8.24 12.97
N SER A 60 11.51 -7.45 13.43
CA SER A 60 10.15 -7.89 13.79
C SER A 60 9.22 -8.06 12.58
N HIS A 61 9.61 -7.55 11.40
CA HIS A 61 8.82 -7.52 10.16
C HIS A 61 9.31 -8.50 9.09
N ALA A 62 10.58 -8.93 9.08
CA ALA A 62 11.01 -10.11 8.30
C ALA A 62 12.32 -10.77 8.80
N ALA A 63 12.46 -12.06 8.52
CA ALA A 63 13.64 -12.87 8.85
C ALA A 63 14.84 -12.65 7.89
N GLN A 64 14.63 -12.03 6.72
CA GLN A 64 15.64 -11.93 5.67
C GLN A 64 16.30 -10.55 5.64
N LYS A 65 17.63 -10.53 5.76
CA LYS A 65 18.46 -9.36 6.05
C LYS A 65 18.80 -8.54 4.80
N THR A 66 17.84 -7.86 4.20
CA THR A 66 18.10 -6.79 3.23
C THR A 66 17.70 -5.44 3.83
N ARG A 67 18.69 -4.68 4.31
CA ARG A 67 18.48 -3.35 4.90
C ARG A 67 18.64 -2.28 3.83
N HIS A 68 17.53 -1.78 3.31
CA HIS A 68 17.52 -0.53 2.55
C HIS A 68 16.75 0.52 3.37
N PRO A 69 17.43 1.44 4.08
CA PRO A 69 16.82 2.21 5.16
C PRO A 69 15.88 3.36 4.74
N ASN A 70 15.63 3.58 3.44
CA ASN A 70 15.09 4.88 2.97
C ASN A 70 13.88 4.79 2.02
N LEU A 71 13.07 3.73 2.07
CA LEU A 71 11.93 3.61 1.14
C LEU A 71 10.55 3.60 1.82
N SER A 72 10.47 3.56 3.16
CA SER A 72 9.17 3.62 3.83
C SER A 72 8.57 5.03 3.73
N PRO A 73 7.34 5.19 3.22
CA PRO A 73 6.65 6.48 3.16
C PRO A 73 6.61 7.22 4.50
N ASN A 74 6.57 6.48 5.61
CA ASN A 74 6.51 7.07 6.94
C ASN A 74 7.80 7.81 7.32
N ASP A 75 8.96 7.34 6.89
CA ASP A 75 10.26 7.91 7.30
C ASP A 75 10.56 9.25 6.65
N PHE A 76 10.11 9.46 5.41
CA PHE A 76 10.39 10.70 4.66
C PHE A 76 9.18 11.64 4.56
N PHE A 77 7.95 11.17 4.78
CA PHE A 77 6.76 12.02 4.67
C PHE A 77 6.07 12.26 6.02
N THR A 78 5.63 11.20 6.69
CA THR A 78 4.80 11.30 7.89
C THR A 78 5.60 11.76 9.12
N PHE A 79 6.70 11.07 9.44
CA PHE A 79 7.49 11.38 10.64
C PHE A 79 8.15 12.76 10.64
N PRO A 80 8.69 13.29 9.52
CA PRO A 80 9.22 14.65 9.51
C PRO A 80 8.16 15.70 9.87
N ARG A 81 6.93 15.55 9.38
CA ARG A 81 5.81 16.46 9.72
C ARG A 81 5.41 16.38 11.18
N ILE A 82 5.32 15.16 11.72
CA ILE A 82 5.05 14.92 13.14
C ILE A 82 6.16 15.55 14.00
N LYS A 83 7.43 15.24 13.71
CA LYS A 83 8.59 15.79 14.43
C LYS A 83 8.61 17.31 14.41
N ASN A 84 8.32 17.94 13.28
CA ASN A 84 8.24 19.40 13.17
C ASN A 84 7.14 19.99 14.07
N ARG A 85 5.97 19.34 14.17
CA ARG A 85 4.88 19.80 15.04
C ARG A 85 5.18 19.58 16.53
N LEU A 86 5.86 18.48 16.87
CA LEU A 86 6.27 18.18 18.24
C LEU A 86 7.46 19.05 18.71
N ARG A 87 8.18 19.68 17.77
CA ARG A 87 9.38 20.47 18.09
C ARG A 87 9.04 21.58 19.08
N GLY A 88 9.77 21.61 20.19
CA GLY A 88 9.62 22.64 21.23
C GLY A 88 8.50 22.36 22.24
N GLN A 89 7.73 21.30 22.07
CA GLN A 89 6.73 20.89 23.06
C GLN A 89 7.37 20.07 24.19
N ARG A 90 6.83 20.21 25.41
CA ARG A 90 7.18 19.39 26.56
C ARG A 90 5.90 18.71 27.05
N PHE A 91 5.96 17.39 27.20
CA PHE A 91 4.81 16.60 27.64
C PHE A 91 4.96 16.29 29.12
N GLN A 92 4.09 16.89 29.94
CA GLN A 92 3.88 16.50 31.32
C GLN A 92 2.37 16.56 31.61
N PRO A 93 1.77 15.49 32.15
CA PRO A 93 2.36 14.20 32.53
C PRO A 93 2.60 13.26 31.31
N PRO A 94 3.25 12.09 31.45
CA PRO A 94 3.61 11.20 30.33
C PRO A 94 2.43 10.81 29.42
N GLU A 95 1.23 10.74 29.99
CA GLU A 95 -0.02 10.44 29.28
C GLU A 95 -0.37 11.51 28.22
N ALA A 96 0.13 12.74 28.41
CA ALA A 96 -0.01 13.83 27.43
C ALA A 96 0.78 13.59 26.14
N ALA A 97 1.74 12.67 26.15
CA ALA A 97 2.52 12.25 24.97
C ALA A 97 1.86 11.10 24.19
N SER A 98 0.68 10.61 24.61
CA SER A 98 -0.03 9.54 23.90
C SER A 98 -0.36 9.98 22.47
N PHE A 99 -0.12 9.07 21.52
CA PHE A 99 -0.45 9.28 20.11
C PHE A 99 -1.96 9.51 19.92
N GLU A 100 -2.81 8.83 20.70
CA GLU A 100 -4.27 8.96 20.62
C GLU A 100 -4.72 10.39 20.93
N ASN A 101 -4.16 11.00 21.98
CA ASN A 101 -4.42 12.39 22.35
C ASN A 101 -3.98 13.40 21.26
N TRP A 102 -3.02 13.01 20.42
CA TRP A 102 -2.45 13.87 19.38
C TRP A 102 -3.02 13.64 17.98
N PHE A 103 -3.46 12.42 17.68
CA PHE A 103 -3.93 12.05 16.36
C PHE A 103 -5.14 12.90 15.95
N GLU A 104 -6.09 13.07 16.87
CA GLU A 104 -7.27 13.93 16.67
C GLU A 104 -6.90 15.42 16.55
N ARG A 105 -5.91 15.88 17.33
CA ARG A 105 -5.43 17.27 17.31
C ARG A 105 -4.70 17.65 16.02
N MET A 106 -4.13 16.67 15.32
CA MET A 106 -3.33 16.94 14.12
C MET A 106 -4.13 17.07 12.83
N GLN A 107 -5.45 16.85 12.84
CA GLN A 107 -6.33 16.89 11.66
C GLN A 107 -5.66 16.29 10.42
N MET A 108 -5.10 15.08 10.56
CA MET A 108 -4.54 14.35 9.44
C MET A 108 -5.71 13.76 8.62
N TYR A 109 -6.23 14.56 7.70
CA TYR A 109 -7.10 14.16 6.60
C TYR A 109 -6.35 14.33 5.28
#